data_AF-A0A973H5H5-F1
#
_entry.id   AF-A0A973H5H5-F1
#
_cell.length_a   1.000
_cell.length_b   1.000
_cell.length_c   1.000
_cell.angle_alpha   90.00
_cell.angle_beta   90.00
_cell.angle_gamma   90.00
#
_symmetry.space_group_name_H-M   'P 1'
#
loop_
_entity.id
_entity.type
_entity.pdbx_description
1 polymer ?
#
loop_
_entity_poly.entity_id
_entity_poly.type
_entity_poly.pdbx_seq_one_letter_code
_entity_poly.pdbx_strand_id
1 'polypeptide(L)' 'MSSTENQTPETGTARVKRGMAEQLKGGVIMDVVTPEQAKIAEDAGAVAVMALERVPADIRKDG' A
#
# COMPACT_ATOMS: atom_id res chain seq x y z
N MET A 1 20.39 -38.67 -16.64
CA MET A 1 19.11 -38.03 -17.03
C MET A 1 18.61 -37.27 -15.81
N SER A 2 18.98 -36.00 -15.70
CA SER A 2 18.53 -35.14 -14.61
C SER A 2 17.17 -34.59 -15.03
N SER A 3 16.14 -34.94 -14.27
CA SER A 3 14.76 -34.55 -14.50
C SER A 3 14.64 -33.03 -14.45
N THR A 4 14.27 -32.41 -15.56
CA THR A 4 13.83 -31.01 -15.59
C THR A 4 12.47 -30.92 -14.91
N GLU A 5 12.47 -30.62 -13.61
CA GLU A 5 11.25 -30.19 -12.92
C GLU A 5 10.84 -28.81 -13.47
N ASN A 6 9.71 -28.78 -14.18
CA ASN A 6 9.02 -27.54 -14.54
C ASN A 6 8.56 -26.87 -13.24
N GLN A 7 9.35 -25.93 -12.71
CA GLN A 7 8.94 -25.11 -11.59
C GLN A 7 7.83 -24.16 -12.05
N THR A 8 6.61 -24.41 -11.61
CA THR A 8 5.49 -23.47 -11.77
C THR A 8 5.88 -22.15 -11.10
N PRO A 9 5.77 -21.00 -11.78
CA PRO A 9 6.15 -19.72 -11.19
C PRO A 9 5.31 -19.43 -9.94
N GLU A 10 6.01 -19.27 -8.81
CA GLU A 10 5.38 -18.94 -7.53
C GLU A 10 5.02 -17.45 -7.48
N THR A 11 3.74 -17.13 -7.30
CA THR A 11 3.26 -15.74 -7.24
C THR A 11 3.21 -15.21 -5.81
N GLY A 12 3.49 -13.92 -5.60
CA GLY A 12 3.31 -13.27 -4.30
C GLY A 12 4.26 -13.76 -3.20
N THR A 13 5.46 -14.19 -3.59
CA THR A 13 6.51 -14.64 -2.66
C THR A 13 6.84 -13.57 -1.63
N ALA A 14 7.38 -13.98 -0.48
CA ALA A 14 7.78 -13.07 0.60
C ALA A 14 8.77 -11.99 0.12
N ARG A 15 9.66 -12.35 -0.83
CA ARG A 15 10.60 -11.42 -1.44
C ARG A 15 9.89 -10.28 -2.18
N VAL A 16 8.86 -10.60 -2.97
CA VAL A 16 8.10 -9.60 -3.73
C VAL A 16 7.31 -8.70 -2.79
N LYS A 17 6.61 -9.26 -1.80
CA LYS A 17 5.82 -8.48 -0.82
C LYS A 17 6.69 -7.52 -0.01
N ARG A 18 7.85 -7.99 0.46
CA ARG A 18 8.82 -7.13 1.16
C ARG A 18 9.40 -6.07 0.22
N GLY A 19 9.78 -6.46 -0.99
CA GLY A 19 10.30 -5.51 -2.00
C GLY A 19 9.33 -4.37 -2.32
N MET A 20 8.03 -4.64 -2.38
CA MET A 20 7.01 -3.60 -2.54
C MET A 20 7.01 -2.63 -1.35
N ALA A 21 7.07 -3.12 -0.12
CA ALA A 21 7.12 -2.25 1.07
C ALA A 21 8.40 -1.40 1.12
N GLU A 22 9.53 -1.95 0.66
CA GLU A 22 10.80 -1.23 0.55
C GLU A 22 10.73 -0.04 -0.43
N GLN A 23 9.93 -0.15 -1.51
CA GLN A 23 9.74 0.94 -2.48
C GLN A 23 9.00 2.16 -1.92
N LEU A 24 8.25 1.99 -0.83
CA LEU A 24 7.48 3.07 -0.18
C LEU A 24 8.32 3.82 0.88
N LYS A 25 9.56 3.40 1.13
CA LYS A 25 10.43 4.02 2.15
C LYS A 25 10.76 5.47 1.79
N GLY A 26 10.76 6.33 2.80
CA GLY A 26 11.08 7.75 2.66
C GLY A 26 9.93 8.62 2.13
N GLY A 27 8.78 8.02 1.81
CA GLY A 27 7.57 8.73 1.43
C GLY A 27 6.58 8.93 2.58
N VAL A 28 5.50 9.64 2.28
CA VAL A 28 4.34 9.81 3.18
C VAL A 28 3.15 9.01 2.65
N ILE A 29 2.46 8.31 3.54
CA ILE A 29 1.18 7.64 3.27
C ILE A 29 0.09 8.46 3.95
N MET A 30 -0.92 8.91 3.20
CA MET A 30 -1.98 9.78 3.72
C MET A 30 -3.32 9.05 3.88
N ASP A 31 -3.99 9.27 5.02
CA ASP A 31 -5.35 8.81 5.27
C ASP A 31 -6.36 9.60 4.42
N VAL A 32 -7.24 8.91 3.68
CA VAL A 32 -8.25 9.52 2.81
C VAL A 32 -9.60 8.82 2.95
N VAL A 33 -10.70 9.58 2.84
CA VAL A 33 -12.08 9.07 2.91
C VAL A 33 -12.89 9.36 1.64
N THR A 34 -12.33 10.12 0.69
CA THR A 34 -12.97 10.40 -0.61
C THR A 34 -11.97 10.33 -1.78
N PRO A 35 -12.44 10.08 -3.01
CA PRO A 35 -11.58 10.11 -4.20
C PRO A 35 -10.92 11.47 -4.46
N GLU A 36 -11.55 12.57 -4.05
CA GLU A 36 -11.00 13.91 -4.19
C GLU A 36 -9.80 14.12 -3.26
N GLN A 37 -9.90 13.67 -2.00
CA GLN A 37 -8.76 13.67 -1.08
C GLN A 37 -7.59 12.82 -1.61
N ALA A 38 -7.87 11.70 -2.28
CA ALA A 38 -6.82 10.88 -2.88
C ALA A 38 -6.05 11.63 -3.98
N LYS A 39 -6.73 12.40 -4.83
CA LYS A 39 -6.09 13.26 -5.84
C LYS A 39 -5.23 14.35 -5.20
N ILE A 40 -5.76 15.01 -4.16
CA ILE A 40 -5.00 16.04 -3.42
C ILE A 40 -3.74 15.44 -2.77
N ALA A 41 -3.83 14.22 -2.23
CA ALA A 41 -2.69 13.53 -1.63
C ALA A 41 -1.62 13.16 -2.68
N GLU A 42 -2.04 12.71 -3.86
CA GLU A 42 -1.14 12.45 -5.00
C GLU A 42 -0.43 13.74 -5.44
N ASP A 43 -1.18 14.83 -5.63
CA ASP A 43 -0.64 16.15 -6.01
C ASP A 43 0.32 16.71 -4.95
N ALA A 44 0.08 16.41 -3.67
CA ALA A 44 0.95 16.79 -2.55
C ALA A 44 2.22 15.93 -2.43
N GLY A 45 2.37 14.88 -3.25
CA GLY A 45 3.55 14.00 -3.27
C GLY A 45 3.47 12.82 -2.31
N ALA A 46 2.29 12.38 -1.91
CA ALA A 46 2.13 11.12 -1.16
C ALA A 46 2.55 9.93 -2.05
N VAL A 47 3.32 8.99 -1.48
CA VAL A 47 3.75 7.77 -2.20
C VAL A 47 2.65 6.70 -2.25
N ALA A 48 1.69 6.79 -1.33
CA ALA A 48 0.49 5.97 -1.29
C ALA A 48 -0.61 6.66 -0.47
N VAL A 49 -1.84 6.15 -0.57
CA VAL A 49 -2.98 6.58 0.25
C VAL A 49 -3.56 5.40 1.03
N MET A 50 -4.08 5.67 2.23
CA MET A 50 -4.81 4.72 3.07
C MET A 50 -6.30 5.07 3.05
N ALA A 51 -7.11 4.24 2.40
CA ALA A 51 -8.55 4.45 2.29
C ALA A 51 -9.28 4.00 3.57
N LEU A 52 -10.11 4.87 4.11
CA LEU A 52 -10.84 4.68 5.37
C LEU A 52 -12.29 5.14 5.22
N GLU A 53 -13.17 4.69 6.12
CA GLU A 53 -14.54 5.22 6.21
C GLU A 53 -14.58 6.58 6.94
N ARG A 54 -13.74 6.74 7.96
CA ARG A 54 -13.62 7.94 8.80
C ARG A 54 -12.17 8.13 9.23
N VAL A 55 -11.75 9.38 9.41
CA VAL A 55 -10.38 9.68 9.87
C VAL A 55 -10.22 9.41 11.37
N PRO A 56 -9.01 9.05 11.87
CA PRO A 56 -8.79 8.75 13.28
C PRO A 56 -9.15 9.88 14.26
N ALA A 57 -9.17 11.13 13.79
CA ALA A 57 -9.61 12.27 14.60
C ALA A 57 -11.12 12.24 14.88
N ASP A 58 -11.93 11.81 13.90
CA ASP A 58 -13.38 11.75 14.07
C ASP A 58 -13.79 10.54 14.90
N ILE A 59 -13.12 9.40 14.72
CA ILE A 59 -13.30 8.22 15.59
C ILE A 59 -13.07 8.56 17.07
N ARG A 60 -12.07 9.40 17.37
CA ARG A 60 -11.74 9.83 18.75
C ARG A 60 -12.74 10.81 19.36
N LYS A 61 -13.55 11.53 18.57
CA LYS A 61 -14.56 12.47 19.10
C LYS A 61 -15.81 11.77 19.61
N ASP A 62 -16.10 10.57 19.13
CA ASP A 62 -17.32 9.82 19.42
C ASP A 62 -17.23 8.94 20.70
N GLY A 63 -16.06 8.89 21.36
CA GLY A 63 -15.82 8.06 22.54
C GLY A 63 -15.21 8.84 23.71
#